data_AF-A0A843L0T6-F1
#
_entry.id   AF-A0A843L0T6-F1
#
_cell.length_a   1.000
_cell.length_b   1.000
_cell.length_c   1.000
_cell.angle_alpha   90.00
_cell.angle_beta   90.00
_cell.angle_gamma   90.00
#
_symmetry.space_group_name_H-M   'P 1'
#
loop_
_entity.id
_entity.type
_entity.pdbx_description
1 polymer ?
#
loop_
_entity_poly.entity_id
_entity_poly.type
_entity_poly.pdbx_seq_one_letter_code
_entity_poly.pdbx_strand_id
1 'polypeptide(L)'
;IRCPAAFCGVVGLKPTYGRVSRYGLIAYASSLEQVGPMARTVEDVSRLMSVIARYDPRDATMFDRPYDHRPSADIGGLRVGIPGEYFGEGVDPRVAKKVRDAIGVIEDLGASTVPVSIPGMRYALAAYYVICTAEASSNIARFDGVRYGPAVDTRKSWHEAYQDIRQEKLGPEVRRRVMLGTFALSAGYAGRYYAKALGARQKIRQDFERAFRDVDVIAGPTMPTVAFPLGERTDPVSMYLSDILTAPANLAGIPAISVPCGRVDGLPVGLQLMGRQFEEERIIDAAYAYEQGVKA
;
A
#
# COMPACT_ATOMS: atom_id res chain seq x y z
N ILE A 1 4.58 2.23 3.94
CA ILE A 1 3.73 3.21 4.67
C ILE A 1 2.81 2.49 5.66
N ARG A 2 1.70 1.86 5.21
CA ARG A 2 0.70 1.27 6.11
C ARG A 2 1.22 0.10 6.97
N CYS A 3 1.97 -0.84 6.38
CA CYS A 3 2.58 -1.96 7.11
C CYS A 3 3.44 -1.50 8.31
N PRO A 4 4.47 -0.65 8.13
CA PRO A 4 5.25 -0.17 9.28
C PRO A 4 4.42 0.71 10.22
N ALA A 5 3.42 1.44 9.73
CA ALA A 5 2.52 2.20 10.61
C ALA A 5 1.76 1.29 11.58
N ALA A 6 1.17 0.20 11.06
CA ALA A 6 0.48 -0.79 11.88
C ALA A 6 1.42 -1.50 12.87
N PHE A 7 2.61 -1.91 12.44
CA PHE A 7 3.58 -2.59 13.32
C PHE A 7 4.18 -1.68 14.39
N CYS A 8 4.36 -0.39 14.10
CA CYS A 8 4.94 0.57 15.04
C CYS A 8 3.89 1.32 15.87
N GLY A 9 2.59 1.08 15.64
CA GLY A 9 1.53 1.77 16.37
C GLY A 9 1.51 3.28 16.10
N VAL A 10 1.68 3.68 14.85
CA VAL A 10 1.57 5.08 14.39
C VAL A 10 0.56 5.17 13.23
N VAL A 11 0.19 6.39 12.85
CA VAL A 11 -0.71 6.63 11.71
C VAL A 11 0.08 6.68 10.41
N GLY A 12 -0.41 6.05 9.36
CA GLY A 12 0.21 6.10 8.03
C GLY A 12 -0.80 6.12 6.90
N LEU A 13 -0.75 7.16 6.08
CA LEU A 13 -1.62 7.35 4.91
C LEU A 13 -0.85 7.09 3.62
N LYS A 14 -1.33 6.15 2.80
CA LYS A 14 -0.97 6.08 1.38
C LYS A 14 -2.07 6.81 0.59
N PRO A 15 -1.83 8.01 0.02
CA PRO A 15 -2.85 8.72 -0.71
C PRO A 15 -3.17 8.04 -2.05
N THR A 16 -4.15 8.57 -2.77
CA THR A 16 -4.52 8.15 -4.13
C THR A 16 -3.30 8.20 -5.03
N TYR A 17 -3.19 7.22 -5.94
CA TYR A 17 -2.12 7.27 -6.95
C TYR A 17 -2.24 8.57 -7.77
N GLY A 18 -1.15 9.33 -7.85
CA GLY A 18 -1.13 10.63 -8.52
C GLY A 18 -1.63 11.82 -7.68
N ARG A 19 -1.88 11.67 -6.37
CA ARG A 19 -2.20 12.78 -5.46
C ARG A 19 -0.97 13.55 -4.98
N VAL A 20 0.18 12.88 -4.91
CA VAL A 20 1.49 13.44 -4.52
C VAL A 20 2.49 13.14 -5.64
N SER A 21 3.30 14.14 -6.00
CA SER A 21 4.35 13.99 -7.01
C SER A 21 5.31 12.86 -6.66
N ARG A 22 5.68 12.08 -7.67
CA ARG A 22 6.75 11.07 -7.60
C ARG A 22 8.08 11.62 -8.14
N TYR A 23 8.12 12.89 -8.57
CA TYR A 23 9.37 13.50 -9.00
C TYR A 23 10.36 13.57 -7.83
N GLY A 24 11.53 12.93 -7.99
CA GLY A 24 12.54 12.78 -6.93
C GLY A 24 12.41 11.49 -6.10
N LEU A 25 11.34 10.71 -6.26
CA LEU A 25 11.25 9.36 -5.71
C LEU A 25 12.12 8.40 -6.52
N ILE A 26 12.97 7.62 -5.85
CA ILE A 26 13.67 6.52 -6.52
C ILE A 26 12.65 5.44 -6.87
N ALA A 27 12.31 5.37 -8.16
CA ALA A 27 11.26 4.50 -8.65
C ALA A 27 11.56 3.01 -8.37
N TYR A 28 10.58 2.35 -7.79
CA TYR A 28 10.52 0.91 -7.65
C TYR A 28 9.49 0.32 -8.61
N ALA A 29 8.20 0.60 -8.39
CA ALA A 29 7.11 0.20 -9.29
C ALA A 29 6.25 1.43 -9.60
N SER A 30 6.54 2.05 -10.74
CA SER A 30 6.03 3.36 -11.12
C SER A 30 4.51 3.45 -11.18
N SER A 31 3.80 2.35 -11.44
CA SER A 31 2.34 2.35 -11.49
C SER A 31 1.67 2.06 -10.14
N LEU A 32 2.42 1.80 -9.08
CA LEU A 32 1.93 1.34 -7.77
C LEU A 32 2.42 2.20 -6.60
N GLU A 33 3.59 2.84 -6.75
CA GLU A 33 4.24 3.61 -5.70
C GLU A 33 3.58 4.97 -5.49
N GLN A 34 3.57 5.42 -4.24
CA GLN A 34 3.03 6.71 -3.85
C GLN A 34 3.69 7.14 -2.54
N VAL A 35 4.18 8.38 -2.48
CA VAL A 35 4.65 8.99 -1.24
C VAL A 35 3.43 9.33 -0.37
N GLY A 36 3.56 9.13 0.94
CA GLY A 36 2.50 9.46 1.88
C GLY A 36 3.03 9.63 3.31
N PRO A 37 2.33 10.41 4.15
CA PRO A 37 2.81 10.79 5.47
C PRO A 37 2.63 9.67 6.50
N MET A 38 3.51 9.67 7.51
CA MET A 38 3.37 8.90 8.74
C MET A 38 3.59 9.84 9.93
N ALA A 39 2.71 9.80 10.92
CA ALA A 39 2.80 10.63 12.11
C ALA A 39 2.13 9.95 13.32
N ARG A 40 2.20 10.58 14.50
CA ARG A 40 1.57 10.06 15.72
C ARG A 40 0.06 10.26 15.76
N THR A 41 -0.46 11.25 15.04
CA THR A 41 -1.89 11.59 15.03
C THR A 41 -2.43 11.68 13.62
N VAL A 42 -3.74 11.44 13.46
CA VAL A 42 -4.45 11.63 12.19
C VAL A 42 -4.38 13.09 11.73
N GLU A 43 -4.45 14.03 12.67
CA GLU A 43 -4.32 15.46 12.40
C GLU A 43 -2.96 15.82 11.78
N ASP A 44 -1.86 15.31 12.34
CA ASP A 44 -0.51 15.55 11.80
C ASP A 44 -0.35 14.91 10.42
N VAL A 45 -0.93 13.73 10.18
CA VAL A 45 -0.95 13.11 8.86
C VAL A 45 -1.70 14.00 7.86
N SER A 46 -2.88 14.51 8.21
CA SER A 46 -3.66 15.40 7.35
C SER A 46 -2.91 16.72 7.06
N ARG A 47 -2.28 17.33 8.07
CA ARG A 47 -1.43 18.52 7.91
C ARG A 47 -0.26 18.27 6.97
N LEU A 48 0.50 17.19 7.15
CA LEU A 48 1.59 16.83 6.24
C LEU A 48 1.10 16.60 4.82
N MET A 49 -0.08 16.00 4.67
CA MET A 49 -0.72 15.77 3.38
C MET A 49 -1.00 17.10 2.65
N SER A 50 -1.46 18.13 3.37
CA SER A 50 -1.71 19.47 2.81
C SER A 50 -0.45 20.18 2.29
N VAL A 51 0.73 19.80 2.80
CA VAL A 51 2.02 20.33 2.37
C VAL A 51 2.49 19.62 1.10
N ILE A 52 2.35 18.29 1.03
CA ILE A 52 2.95 17.48 -0.03
C ILE A 52 2.04 17.24 -1.25
N ALA A 53 0.70 17.31 -1.14
CA ALA A 53 -0.18 17.31 -2.32
C ALA A 53 -0.37 18.71 -2.89
N ARG A 54 0.67 19.18 -3.55
CA ARG A 54 0.62 20.36 -4.41
C ARG A 54 1.01 19.95 -5.81
N TYR A 55 0.33 20.52 -6.80
CA TYR A 55 0.57 20.19 -8.21
C TYR A 55 2.06 20.36 -8.56
N ASP A 56 2.61 19.37 -9.24
CA ASP A 56 3.99 19.36 -9.71
C ASP A 56 4.03 19.09 -11.22
N PRO A 57 4.36 20.10 -12.06
CA PRO A 57 4.39 19.92 -13.51
C PRO A 57 5.51 18.96 -13.99
N ARG A 58 6.43 18.54 -13.10
CA ARG A 58 7.50 17.60 -13.43
C ARG A 58 7.04 16.13 -13.37
N ASP A 59 5.85 15.86 -12.82
CA ASP A 59 5.24 14.53 -12.79
C ASP A 59 3.98 14.49 -13.65
N ALA A 60 4.10 13.94 -14.86
CA ALA A 60 3.00 13.78 -15.80
C ALA A 60 1.89 12.81 -15.33
N THR A 61 2.11 12.07 -14.24
CA THR A 61 1.12 11.15 -13.65
C THR A 61 0.39 11.75 -12.45
N MET A 62 0.78 12.96 -12.02
CA MET A 62 0.11 13.69 -10.97
C MET A 62 -1.16 14.35 -11.49
N PHE A 63 -2.24 14.28 -10.72
CA PHE A 63 -3.46 15.02 -10.97
C PHE A 63 -3.42 16.34 -10.21
N ASP A 64 -3.88 17.44 -10.83
CA ASP A 64 -4.08 18.72 -10.15
C ASP A 64 -5.31 18.65 -9.24
N ARG A 65 -5.11 18.00 -8.10
CA ARG A 65 -6.10 17.74 -7.05
C ARG A 65 -5.42 18.02 -5.72
N PRO A 66 -5.18 19.29 -5.35
CA PRO A 66 -4.58 19.62 -4.08
C PRO A 66 -5.41 19.10 -2.91
N TYR A 67 -4.78 18.92 -1.75
CA TYR A 67 -5.43 18.52 -0.51
C TYR A 67 -5.26 19.63 0.52
N ASP A 68 -6.34 20.01 1.19
CA ASP A 68 -6.33 21.01 2.26
C ASP A 68 -7.52 20.79 3.20
N HIS A 69 -7.57 19.61 3.80
CA HIS A 69 -8.66 19.20 4.66
C HIS A 69 -8.25 19.29 6.12
N ARG A 70 -9.17 19.76 6.96
CA ARG A 70 -9.02 19.72 8.42
C ARG A 70 -9.92 18.59 8.94
N PRO A 71 -9.37 17.61 9.69
CA PRO A 71 -10.17 16.48 10.14
C PRO A 71 -11.38 16.91 11.00
N SER A 72 -12.51 16.27 10.75
CA SER A 72 -13.75 16.36 11.52
C SER A 72 -14.05 15.03 12.19
N ALA A 73 -14.55 15.07 13.44
CA ALA A 73 -15.01 13.86 14.14
C ALA A 73 -16.46 13.50 13.81
N ASP A 74 -17.18 14.35 13.07
CA ASP A 74 -18.56 14.10 12.66
C ASP A 74 -18.60 13.13 11.48
N ILE A 75 -19.00 11.89 11.77
CA ILE A 75 -19.12 10.79 10.80
C ILE A 75 -20.55 10.23 10.76
N GLY A 76 -21.54 11.01 11.20
CA GLY A 76 -22.94 10.60 11.22
C GLY A 76 -23.43 10.15 9.84
N GLY A 77 -23.96 8.93 9.76
CA GLY A 77 -24.49 8.35 8.52
C GLY A 77 -23.44 7.79 7.56
N LEU A 78 -22.16 7.75 7.95
CA LEU A 78 -21.11 7.13 7.14
C LEU A 78 -21.39 5.62 6.95
N ARG A 79 -21.29 5.12 5.72
CA ARG A 79 -21.41 3.68 5.44
C ARG A 79 -20.03 3.04 5.32
N VAL A 80 -19.74 2.08 6.20
CA VAL A 80 -18.46 1.38 6.30
C VAL A 80 -18.60 -0.04 5.71
N GLY A 81 -17.96 -0.27 4.58
CA GLY A 81 -17.90 -1.57 3.94
C GLY A 81 -16.97 -2.54 4.65
N ILE A 82 -17.47 -3.73 4.98
CA ILE A 82 -16.71 -4.80 5.62
C ILE A 82 -16.54 -5.95 4.61
N PRO A 83 -15.38 -6.08 3.95
CA PRO A 83 -15.12 -7.16 3.01
C PRO A 83 -14.81 -8.44 3.78
N GLY A 84 -15.58 -9.50 3.52
CA GLY A 84 -15.38 -10.79 4.18
C GLY A 84 -13.97 -11.35 3.98
N GLU A 85 -13.37 -11.09 2.81
CA GLU A 85 -12.02 -11.52 2.46
C GLU A 85 -10.92 -10.89 3.34
N TYR A 86 -11.18 -9.74 3.98
CA TYR A 86 -10.23 -9.08 4.88
C TYR A 86 -10.21 -9.67 6.30
N PHE A 87 -11.17 -10.53 6.63
CA PHE A 87 -11.28 -11.21 7.92
C PHE A 87 -11.26 -12.74 7.77
N GLY A 88 -10.86 -13.21 6.59
CA GLY A 88 -10.85 -14.61 6.21
C GLY A 88 -9.54 -15.33 6.54
N GLU A 89 -9.23 -16.32 5.71
CA GLU A 89 -8.05 -17.18 5.85
C GLU A 89 -6.74 -16.38 5.87
N GLY A 90 -5.83 -16.74 6.76
CA GLY A 90 -4.51 -16.12 6.90
C GLY A 90 -4.47 -14.88 7.80
N VAL A 91 -5.59 -14.45 8.37
CA VAL A 91 -5.66 -13.35 9.36
C VAL A 91 -5.73 -13.94 10.77
N ASP A 92 -4.84 -13.50 11.68
CA ASP A 92 -4.87 -13.89 13.09
C ASP A 92 -6.24 -13.51 13.70
N PRO A 93 -7.01 -14.46 14.25
CA PRO A 93 -8.32 -14.18 14.85
C PRO A 93 -8.29 -13.11 15.94
N ARG A 94 -7.16 -12.96 16.65
CA ARG A 94 -6.98 -11.94 17.70
C ARG A 94 -6.83 -10.55 17.09
N VAL A 95 -6.12 -10.44 15.96
CA VAL A 95 -6.04 -9.20 15.16
C VAL A 95 -7.40 -8.86 14.56
N ALA A 96 -8.07 -9.84 13.96
CA ALA A 96 -9.42 -9.69 13.41
C ALA A 96 -10.39 -9.19 14.48
N LYS A 97 -10.35 -9.75 15.69
CA LYS A 97 -11.17 -9.30 16.81
C LYS A 97 -10.89 -7.83 17.16
N LYS A 98 -9.63 -7.43 17.33
CA LYS A 98 -9.29 -6.03 17.67
C LYS A 98 -9.79 -5.03 16.64
N VAL A 99 -9.73 -5.39 15.36
CA VAL A 99 -10.24 -4.55 14.29
C VAL A 99 -11.76 -4.50 14.27
N ARG A 100 -12.45 -5.62 14.57
CA ARG A 100 -13.92 -5.61 14.72
C ARG A 100 -14.35 -4.76 15.92
N ASP A 101 -13.66 -4.88 17.05
CA ASP A 101 -13.90 -4.03 18.22
C ASP A 101 -13.72 -2.54 17.83
N ALA A 102 -12.71 -2.21 17.02
CA ALA A 102 -12.48 -0.84 16.52
C ALA A 102 -13.56 -0.34 15.55
N ILE A 103 -14.07 -1.21 14.69
CA ILE A 103 -15.21 -0.90 13.81
C ILE A 103 -16.47 -0.63 14.65
N GLY A 104 -16.69 -1.36 15.73
CA GLY A 104 -17.80 -1.11 16.66
C GLY A 104 -17.77 0.31 17.25
N VAL A 105 -16.58 0.83 17.59
CA VAL A 105 -16.43 2.23 18.02
C VAL A 105 -16.86 3.21 16.91
N ILE A 106 -16.56 2.91 15.64
CA ILE A 106 -16.98 3.75 14.51
C ILE A 106 -18.51 3.71 14.34
N GLU A 107 -19.14 2.55 14.59
CA GLU A 107 -20.61 2.43 14.61
C GLU A 107 -21.24 3.23 15.76
N ASP A 108 -20.68 3.15 16.97
CA ASP A 108 -21.14 3.93 18.14
C ASP A 108 -21.06 5.44 17.91
N LEU A 109 -20.12 5.88 17.05
CA LEU A 109 -19.95 7.27 16.63
C LEU A 109 -20.92 7.70 15.49
N GLY A 110 -21.85 6.85 15.08
CA GLY A 110 -22.94 7.17 14.16
C GLY A 110 -22.77 6.64 12.73
N ALA A 111 -21.77 5.79 12.48
CA ALA A 111 -21.65 5.08 11.21
C ALA A 111 -22.53 3.83 11.16
N SER A 112 -22.70 3.27 9.97
CA SER A 112 -23.34 1.98 9.74
C SER A 112 -22.38 1.03 9.01
N THR A 113 -22.42 -0.26 9.31
CA THR A 113 -21.64 -1.26 8.58
C THR A 113 -22.44 -1.96 7.50
N VAL A 114 -21.79 -2.23 6.37
CA VAL A 114 -22.39 -2.91 5.21
C VAL A 114 -21.44 -4.02 4.77
N PRO A 115 -21.87 -5.30 4.71
CA PRO A 115 -21.06 -6.36 4.13
C PRO A 115 -20.79 -6.08 2.65
N VAL A 116 -19.53 -6.15 2.24
CA VAL A 116 -19.12 -6.03 0.82
C VAL A 116 -18.24 -7.22 0.44
N SER A 117 -17.92 -7.36 -0.85
CA SER A 117 -17.03 -8.43 -1.33
C SER A 117 -16.08 -7.93 -2.39
N ILE A 118 -14.83 -8.36 -2.26
CA ILE A 118 -13.72 -8.09 -3.18
C ILE A 118 -13.15 -9.43 -3.68
N PRO A 119 -13.84 -10.16 -4.59
CA PRO A 119 -13.45 -11.50 -5.00
C PRO A 119 -12.05 -11.58 -5.63
N GLY A 120 -11.60 -10.50 -6.29
CA GLY A 120 -10.28 -10.38 -6.88
C GLY A 120 -9.14 -10.38 -5.87
N MET A 121 -9.42 -10.21 -4.57
CA MET A 121 -8.40 -10.17 -3.50
C MET A 121 -7.52 -11.42 -3.49
N ARG A 122 -8.09 -12.61 -3.78
CA ARG A 122 -7.32 -13.87 -3.91
C ARG A 122 -6.19 -13.82 -4.94
N TYR A 123 -6.27 -12.90 -5.90
CA TYR A 123 -5.26 -12.70 -6.94
C TYR A 123 -4.38 -11.47 -6.68
N ALA A 124 -4.72 -10.63 -5.71
CA ALA A 124 -4.08 -9.33 -5.52
C ALA A 124 -2.59 -9.47 -5.23
N LEU A 125 -2.20 -10.40 -4.36
CA LEU A 125 -0.79 -10.58 -4.03
C LEU A 125 0.02 -11.03 -5.24
N ALA A 126 -0.46 -12.04 -5.97
CA ALA A 126 0.20 -12.54 -7.17
C ALA A 126 0.30 -11.46 -8.26
N ALA A 127 -0.78 -10.72 -8.52
CA ALA A 127 -0.80 -9.64 -9.49
C ALA A 127 0.17 -8.51 -9.09
N TYR A 128 0.19 -8.13 -7.82
CA TYR A 128 1.11 -7.14 -7.27
C TYR A 128 2.56 -7.55 -7.50
N TYR A 129 2.96 -8.76 -7.09
CA TYR A 129 4.36 -9.18 -7.22
C TYR A 129 4.81 -9.29 -8.68
N VAL A 130 3.96 -9.74 -9.61
CA VAL A 130 4.32 -9.75 -11.04
C VAL A 130 4.49 -8.33 -11.58
N ILE A 131 3.54 -7.43 -11.32
CA ILE A 131 3.61 -6.04 -11.82
C ILE A 131 4.81 -5.31 -11.21
N CYS A 132 4.94 -5.41 -9.89
CA CYS A 132 5.94 -4.70 -9.11
C CYS A 132 7.36 -5.16 -9.48
N THR A 133 7.58 -6.46 -9.67
CA THR A 133 8.90 -6.96 -10.10
C THR A 133 9.21 -6.62 -11.56
N ALA A 134 8.22 -6.72 -12.47
CA ALA A 134 8.39 -6.32 -13.86
C ALA A 134 8.77 -4.84 -14.01
N GLU A 135 8.08 -3.95 -13.31
CA GLU A 135 8.42 -2.53 -13.35
C GLU A 135 9.77 -2.25 -12.68
N ALA A 136 10.07 -2.93 -11.57
CA ALA A 136 11.35 -2.80 -10.89
C ALA A 136 12.53 -3.20 -11.77
N SER A 137 12.43 -4.30 -12.53
CA SER A 137 13.55 -4.75 -13.37
C SER A 137 13.95 -3.69 -14.42
N SER A 138 12.98 -2.95 -14.93
CA SER A 138 13.21 -1.79 -15.82
C SER A 138 13.70 -0.56 -15.05
N ASN A 139 13.00 -0.18 -13.98
CA ASN A 139 13.29 1.04 -13.23
C ASN A 139 14.71 1.08 -12.64
N ILE A 140 15.18 -0.07 -12.15
CA ILE A 140 16.49 -0.19 -11.51
C ILE A 140 17.60 -0.59 -12.50
N ALA A 141 17.29 -0.74 -13.79
CA ALA A 141 18.30 -0.96 -14.84
C ALA A 141 19.28 0.23 -14.94
N ARG A 142 18.84 1.43 -14.57
CA ARG A 142 19.64 2.67 -14.56
C ARG A 142 20.83 2.67 -13.59
N PHE A 143 20.85 1.75 -12.62
CA PHE A 143 21.96 1.60 -11.67
C PHE A 143 23.03 0.72 -12.32
N ASP A 144 23.88 1.38 -13.11
CA ASP A 144 24.92 0.78 -13.94
C ASP A 144 26.33 1.25 -13.58
N GLY A 145 26.48 2.21 -12.65
CA GLY A 145 27.76 2.75 -12.22
C GLY A 145 28.46 3.67 -13.24
N VAL A 146 27.76 4.07 -14.31
CA VAL A 146 28.33 4.94 -15.35
C VAL A 146 28.15 6.42 -15.03
N ARG A 147 26.92 6.83 -14.68
CA ARG A 147 26.58 8.24 -14.43
C ARG A 147 26.69 8.62 -12.96
N TYR A 148 26.46 7.67 -12.06
CA TYR A 148 26.42 7.87 -10.61
C TYR A 148 26.51 6.53 -9.88
N GLY A 149 26.77 6.62 -8.56
CA GLY A 149 26.97 5.45 -7.71
C GLY A 149 28.41 4.91 -7.79
N PRO A 150 28.64 3.68 -7.33
CA PRO A 150 29.94 3.02 -7.45
C PRO A 150 30.37 2.91 -8.92
N ALA A 151 31.56 3.39 -9.23
CA ALA A 151 32.08 3.41 -10.61
C ALA A 151 32.35 1.98 -11.12
N VAL A 152 32.05 1.76 -12.40
CA VAL A 152 32.40 0.52 -13.11
C VAL A 152 33.90 0.45 -13.44
N ASP A 153 34.44 -0.76 -13.54
CA ASP A 153 35.80 -0.96 -14.04
C ASP A 153 35.83 -0.79 -15.57
N THR A 154 36.32 0.35 -16.03
CA THR A 154 36.40 0.70 -17.46
C THR A 154 37.46 -0.09 -18.23
N ARG A 155 38.21 -0.98 -17.57
CA ARG A 155 39.17 -1.88 -18.24
C ARG A 155 38.53 -3.15 -18.78
N LYS A 156 37.33 -3.51 -18.30
CA LYS A 156 36.56 -4.68 -18.76
C LYS A 156 35.65 -4.32 -19.93
N SER A 157 35.09 -5.33 -20.59
CA SER A 157 34.00 -5.09 -21.53
C SER A 157 32.79 -4.51 -20.78
N TRP A 158 32.00 -3.69 -21.46
CA TRP A 158 30.89 -2.95 -20.83
C TRP A 158 29.89 -3.88 -20.13
N HIS A 159 29.62 -5.07 -20.69
CA HIS A 159 28.62 -6.00 -20.15
C HIS A 159 29.13 -6.71 -18.90
N GLU A 160 30.40 -7.14 -18.89
CA GLU A 160 31.04 -7.72 -17.70
C GLU A 160 31.08 -6.70 -16.56
N ALA A 161 31.51 -5.47 -16.85
CA ALA A 161 31.59 -4.41 -15.83
C ALA A 161 30.22 -4.11 -15.20
N TYR A 162 29.14 -4.09 -16.01
CA TYR A 162 27.77 -3.90 -15.53
C TYR A 162 27.27 -5.08 -14.70
N GLN A 163 27.56 -6.30 -15.13
CA GLN A 163 27.15 -7.50 -14.40
C GLN A 163 27.82 -7.56 -13.03
N ASP A 164 29.13 -7.33 -12.97
CA ASP A 164 29.92 -7.34 -11.73
C ASP A 164 29.40 -6.33 -10.72
N ILE A 165 29.23 -5.06 -11.12
CA ILE A 165 28.82 -4.02 -10.18
C ILE A 165 27.40 -4.26 -9.66
N ARG A 166 26.49 -4.76 -10.52
CA ARG A 166 25.12 -5.06 -10.11
C ARG A 166 25.06 -6.30 -9.22
N GLN A 167 25.88 -7.30 -9.49
CA GLN A 167 26.01 -8.49 -8.65
C GLN A 167 26.58 -8.13 -7.27
N GLU A 168 27.60 -7.26 -7.21
CA GLU A 168 28.22 -6.85 -5.95
C GLU A 168 27.29 -5.94 -5.12
N LYS A 169 26.65 -4.96 -5.75
CA LYS A 169 25.96 -3.87 -5.04
C LYS A 169 24.46 -4.08 -4.81
N LEU A 170 23.77 -4.85 -5.67
CA LEU A 170 22.35 -5.12 -5.45
C LEU A 170 22.20 -6.28 -4.46
N GLY A 171 21.46 -6.07 -3.37
CA GLY A 171 21.21 -7.11 -2.38
C GLY A 171 20.41 -8.31 -2.95
N PRO A 172 20.43 -9.48 -2.28
CA PRO A 172 19.81 -10.71 -2.79
C PRO A 172 18.33 -10.57 -3.16
N GLU A 173 17.54 -9.85 -2.36
CA GLU A 173 16.12 -9.61 -2.63
C GLU A 173 15.89 -8.75 -3.87
N VAL A 174 16.70 -7.71 -4.06
CA VAL A 174 16.64 -6.86 -5.25
C VAL A 174 16.99 -7.66 -6.50
N ARG A 175 18.04 -8.48 -6.44
CA ARG A 175 18.43 -9.35 -7.57
C ARG A 175 17.33 -10.37 -7.92
N ARG A 176 16.70 -11.01 -6.93
CA ARG A 176 15.54 -11.90 -7.16
C ARG A 176 14.43 -11.20 -7.93
N ARG A 177 14.06 -9.99 -7.50
CA ARG A 177 12.99 -9.20 -8.14
C ARG A 177 13.36 -8.78 -9.57
N VAL A 178 14.61 -8.41 -9.82
CA VAL A 178 15.08 -8.11 -11.19
C VAL A 178 14.95 -9.35 -12.08
N MET A 179 15.45 -10.51 -11.63
CA MET A 179 15.39 -11.74 -12.42
C MET A 179 13.94 -12.13 -12.75
N LEU A 180 13.05 -12.11 -11.75
CA LEU A 180 11.62 -12.40 -11.94
C LEU A 180 10.95 -11.39 -12.87
N GLY A 181 11.23 -10.10 -12.71
CA GLY A 181 10.67 -9.05 -13.55
C GLY A 181 11.11 -9.14 -15.00
N THR A 182 12.42 -9.35 -15.24
CA THR A 182 12.96 -9.56 -16.59
C THR A 182 12.37 -10.80 -17.23
N PHE A 183 12.20 -11.90 -16.48
CA PHE A 183 11.51 -13.10 -16.97
C PHE A 183 10.05 -12.81 -17.34
N ALA A 184 9.30 -12.15 -16.46
CA ALA A 184 7.89 -11.82 -16.67
C ALA A 184 7.64 -10.90 -17.87
N LEU A 185 8.65 -10.12 -18.28
CA LEU A 185 8.63 -9.24 -19.45
C LEU A 185 9.24 -9.86 -20.71
N SER A 186 9.86 -11.04 -20.61
CA SER A 186 10.57 -11.66 -21.74
C SER A 186 9.62 -12.11 -22.86
N ALA A 187 10.16 -12.20 -24.08
CA ALA A 187 9.42 -12.65 -25.25
C ALA A 187 8.81 -14.04 -25.00
N GLY A 188 7.54 -14.23 -25.38
CA GLY A 188 6.78 -15.47 -25.12
C GLY A 188 6.14 -15.56 -23.72
N TYR A 189 6.60 -14.77 -22.75
CA TYR A 189 6.10 -14.78 -21.37
C TYR A 189 5.33 -13.51 -20.98
N ALA A 190 5.62 -12.36 -21.60
CA ALA A 190 4.96 -11.08 -21.32
C ALA A 190 3.42 -11.15 -21.33
N GLY A 191 2.83 -11.82 -22.32
CA GLY A 191 1.38 -12.02 -22.40
C GLY A 191 0.81 -12.96 -21.32
N ARG A 192 1.63 -13.92 -20.86
CA ARG A 192 1.22 -14.94 -19.88
C ARG A 192 1.31 -14.45 -18.44
N TYR A 193 2.28 -13.58 -18.14
CA TYR A 193 2.54 -13.05 -16.80
C TYR A 193 2.14 -11.59 -16.69
N TYR A 194 2.89 -10.66 -17.28
CA TYR A 194 2.68 -9.23 -17.05
C TYR A 194 1.30 -8.75 -17.53
N ALA A 195 0.90 -9.08 -18.77
CA ALA A 195 -0.43 -8.71 -19.28
C ALA A 195 -1.57 -9.37 -18.48
N LYS A 196 -1.39 -10.63 -18.04
CA LYS A 196 -2.36 -11.33 -17.20
C LYS A 196 -2.52 -10.66 -15.83
N ALA A 197 -1.40 -10.23 -15.23
CA ALA A 197 -1.39 -9.50 -13.96
C ALA A 197 -2.06 -8.12 -14.09
N LEU A 198 -1.87 -7.40 -15.20
CA LEU A 198 -2.61 -6.17 -15.49
C LEU A 198 -4.12 -6.43 -15.63
N GLY A 199 -4.53 -7.54 -16.26
CA GLY A 199 -5.93 -7.96 -16.29
C GLY A 199 -6.50 -8.26 -14.89
N ALA A 200 -5.71 -8.89 -14.01
CA ALA A 200 -6.11 -9.12 -12.61
C ALA A 200 -6.20 -7.81 -11.82
N ARG A 201 -5.26 -6.88 -12.01
CA ARG A 201 -5.31 -5.52 -11.45
C ARG A 201 -6.61 -4.80 -11.82
N GLN A 202 -7.01 -4.88 -13.09
CA GLN A 202 -8.24 -4.25 -13.56
C GLN A 202 -9.48 -4.85 -12.87
N LYS A 203 -9.54 -6.17 -12.69
CA LYS A 203 -10.63 -6.82 -11.96
C LYS A 203 -10.71 -6.37 -10.49
N ILE A 204 -9.56 -6.28 -9.81
CA ILE A 204 -9.50 -5.80 -8.43
C ILE A 204 -9.98 -4.35 -8.33
N ARG A 205 -9.60 -3.49 -9.28
CA ARG A 205 -10.11 -2.12 -9.34
C ARG A 205 -11.63 -2.10 -9.50
N GLN A 206 -12.19 -2.91 -10.40
CA GLN A 206 -13.64 -3.02 -10.60
C GLN A 206 -14.37 -3.55 -9.36
N ASP A 207 -13.74 -4.42 -8.57
CA ASP A 207 -14.30 -4.89 -7.31
C ASP A 207 -14.43 -3.77 -6.28
N PHE A 208 -13.40 -2.94 -6.12
CA PHE A 208 -13.48 -1.75 -5.27
C PHE A 208 -14.52 -0.76 -5.80
N GLU A 209 -14.53 -0.46 -7.10
CA GLU A 209 -15.51 0.43 -7.72
C GLU A 209 -16.96 -0.05 -7.51
N ARG A 210 -17.19 -1.37 -7.53
CA ARG A 210 -18.50 -1.96 -7.20
C ARG A 210 -18.81 -1.81 -5.71
N ALA A 211 -17.90 -2.20 -4.82
CA ALA A 211 -18.12 -2.12 -3.38
C ALA A 211 -18.44 -0.69 -2.94
N PHE A 212 -17.69 0.30 -3.46
CA PHE A 212 -17.89 1.71 -3.18
C PHE A 212 -19.22 2.28 -3.69
N ARG A 213 -20.06 1.55 -4.44
CA ARG A 213 -21.43 2.02 -4.76
C ARG A 213 -22.31 2.03 -3.52
N ASP A 214 -22.10 1.05 -2.65
CA ASP A 214 -22.95 0.80 -1.49
C ASP A 214 -22.38 1.40 -0.20
N VAL A 215 -21.10 1.80 -0.22
CA VAL A 215 -20.38 2.29 0.96
C VAL A 215 -19.51 3.51 0.65
N ASP A 216 -19.15 4.26 1.69
CA ASP A 216 -18.35 5.47 1.60
C ASP A 216 -16.88 5.21 1.91
N VAL A 217 -16.60 4.30 2.85
CA VAL A 217 -15.25 3.81 3.16
C VAL A 217 -15.29 2.29 3.31
N ILE A 218 -14.13 1.63 3.19
CA ILE A 218 -13.98 0.19 3.44
C ILE A 218 -13.02 0.00 4.61
N ALA A 219 -13.38 -0.82 5.59
CA ALA A 219 -12.61 -1.07 6.79
C ALA A 219 -12.11 -2.53 6.88
N GLY A 220 -10.94 -2.72 7.46
CA GLY A 220 -10.38 -4.04 7.74
C GLY A 220 -9.03 -3.98 8.45
N PRO A 221 -8.39 -5.13 8.76
CA PRO A 221 -7.05 -5.11 9.31
C PRO A 221 -6.07 -4.51 8.30
N THR A 222 -5.07 -3.80 8.82
CA THR A 222 -3.95 -3.33 7.99
C THR A 222 -3.00 -4.49 7.68
N MET A 223 -2.71 -5.32 8.69
CA MET A 223 -1.79 -6.45 8.61
C MET A 223 -2.50 -7.72 9.12
N PRO A 224 -2.20 -8.90 8.54
CA PRO A 224 -2.83 -10.16 8.96
C PRO A 224 -2.39 -10.63 10.35
N THR A 225 -1.22 -10.19 10.81
CA THR A 225 -0.64 -10.52 12.11
C THR A 225 -0.11 -9.26 12.78
N VAL A 226 0.26 -9.34 14.05
CA VAL A 226 1.15 -8.34 14.67
C VAL A 226 2.57 -8.45 14.11
N ALA A 227 3.44 -7.50 14.49
CA ALA A 227 4.85 -7.53 14.14
C ALA A 227 5.50 -8.86 14.60
N PHE A 228 6.30 -9.46 13.75
CA PHE A 228 7.02 -10.70 14.04
C PHE A 228 8.49 -10.41 14.40
N PRO A 229 9.12 -11.22 15.26
CA PRO A 229 10.54 -11.17 15.55
C PRO A 229 11.45 -11.08 14.33
N LEU A 230 12.57 -10.37 14.49
CA LEU A 230 13.62 -10.29 13.48
C LEU A 230 14.19 -11.69 13.19
N GLY A 231 14.30 -12.02 11.90
CA GLY A 231 14.82 -13.32 11.46
C GLY A 231 13.82 -14.48 11.53
N GLU A 232 12.58 -14.27 11.98
CA GLU A 232 11.57 -15.35 11.99
C GLU A 232 11.12 -15.71 10.57
N ARG A 233 10.89 -14.70 9.73
CA ARG A 233 10.47 -14.88 8.33
C ARG A 233 11.67 -14.76 7.40
N THR A 234 12.40 -15.86 7.22
CA THR A 234 13.55 -15.93 6.29
C THR A 234 13.13 -16.34 4.87
N ASP A 235 12.02 -17.06 4.73
CA ASP A 235 11.46 -17.45 3.44
C ASP A 235 10.77 -16.25 2.75
N PRO A 236 11.13 -15.89 1.51
CA PRO A 236 10.54 -14.76 0.79
C PRO A 236 9.02 -14.84 0.64
N VAL A 237 8.45 -16.03 0.43
CA VAL A 237 7.00 -16.18 0.24
C VAL A 237 6.25 -15.86 1.53
N SER A 238 6.76 -16.34 2.68
CA SER A 238 6.21 -16.01 3.99
C SER A 238 6.23 -14.50 4.28
N MET A 239 7.28 -13.80 3.83
CA MET A 239 7.38 -12.35 3.95
C MET A 239 6.32 -11.66 3.07
N TYR A 240 6.15 -12.11 1.83
CA TYR A 240 5.20 -11.52 0.88
C TYR A 240 3.76 -11.66 1.33
N LEU A 241 3.39 -12.77 1.99
CA LEU A 241 2.05 -12.97 2.53
C LEU A 241 1.63 -11.90 3.53
N SER A 242 2.58 -11.17 4.13
CA SER A 242 2.29 -10.01 4.98
C SER A 242 1.53 -8.89 4.24
N ASP A 243 1.72 -8.77 2.93
CA ASP A 243 1.15 -7.69 2.12
C ASP A 243 -0.28 -7.99 1.61
N ILE A 244 -0.86 -9.15 1.97
CA ILE A 244 -2.15 -9.60 1.41
C ILE A 244 -3.29 -8.60 1.61
N LEU A 245 -3.27 -7.84 2.72
CA LEU A 245 -4.27 -6.83 3.06
C LEU A 245 -3.90 -5.41 2.59
N THR A 246 -2.66 -5.19 2.16
CA THR A 246 -2.19 -3.85 1.76
C THR A 246 -2.05 -3.70 0.24
N ALA A 247 -1.57 -4.73 -0.46
CA ALA A 247 -1.40 -4.74 -1.91
C ALA A 247 -2.65 -4.35 -2.73
N PRO A 248 -3.90 -4.76 -2.36
CA PRO A 248 -5.09 -4.42 -3.14
C PRO A 248 -5.29 -2.91 -3.38
N ALA A 249 -5.01 -2.08 -2.36
CA ALA A 249 -5.16 -0.63 -2.47
C ALA A 249 -4.18 0.01 -3.47
N ASN A 250 -2.97 -0.55 -3.61
CA ASN A 250 -2.01 -0.10 -4.62
C ASN A 250 -2.48 -0.47 -6.03
N LEU A 251 -2.98 -1.69 -6.21
CA LEU A 251 -3.50 -2.16 -7.50
C LEU A 251 -4.70 -1.34 -7.98
N ALA A 252 -5.62 -1.01 -7.07
CA ALA A 252 -6.78 -0.16 -7.34
C ALA A 252 -6.44 1.34 -7.42
N GLY A 253 -5.26 1.75 -6.97
CA GLY A 253 -4.83 3.15 -6.95
C GLY A 253 -5.59 4.03 -5.95
N ILE A 254 -6.28 3.43 -4.98
CA ILE A 254 -7.15 4.12 -4.01
C ILE A 254 -6.39 4.55 -2.75
N PRO A 255 -6.82 5.59 -2.03
CA PRO A 255 -6.19 5.99 -0.77
C PRO A 255 -6.51 5.00 0.35
N ALA A 256 -5.55 4.82 1.26
CA ALA A 256 -5.70 3.93 2.40
C ALA A 256 -4.87 4.44 3.60
N ILE A 257 -5.51 4.56 4.75
CA ILE A 257 -4.88 4.96 6.02
C ILE A 257 -4.85 3.77 6.98
N SER A 258 -3.77 3.66 7.75
CA SER A 258 -3.68 2.76 8.91
C SER A 258 -3.62 3.60 10.18
N VAL A 259 -4.46 3.28 11.16
CA VAL A 259 -4.46 3.87 12.51
C VAL A 259 -4.31 2.78 13.58
N PRO A 260 -3.64 3.04 14.71
CA PRO A 260 -3.54 2.06 15.80
C PRO A 260 -4.90 1.77 16.41
N CYS A 261 -5.26 0.49 16.59
CA CYS A 261 -6.58 0.08 17.06
C CYS A 261 -6.56 -0.96 18.20
N GLY A 262 -5.48 -0.97 18.98
CA GLY A 262 -5.28 -1.86 20.12
C GLY A 262 -3.99 -2.65 20.03
N ARG A 263 -3.89 -3.69 20.87
CA ARG A 263 -2.70 -4.55 20.97
C ARG A 263 -3.07 -6.03 21.08
N VAL A 264 -2.19 -6.88 20.56
CA VAL A 264 -2.16 -8.34 20.80
C VAL A 264 -0.76 -8.68 21.28
N ASP A 265 -0.64 -9.40 22.39
CA ASP A 265 0.65 -9.75 23.02
C ASP A 265 1.57 -8.53 23.25
N GLY A 266 0.96 -7.40 23.61
CA GLY A 266 1.68 -6.14 23.81
C GLY A 266 2.11 -5.44 22.51
N LEU A 267 1.88 -6.01 21.33
CA LEU A 267 2.26 -5.44 20.03
C LEU A 267 1.07 -4.71 19.37
N PRO A 268 1.30 -3.58 18.66
CA PRO A 268 0.23 -2.82 18.03
C PRO A 268 -0.53 -3.57 16.93
N VAL A 269 -1.82 -3.27 16.81
CA VAL A 269 -2.69 -3.69 15.71
C VAL A 269 -3.15 -2.44 14.95
N GLY A 270 -3.20 -2.51 13.62
CA GLY A 270 -3.65 -1.40 12.77
C GLY A 270 -5.02 -1.63 12.15
N LEU A 271 -5.95 -0.70 12.36
CA LEU A 271 -7.18 -0.56 11.59
C LEU A 271 -6.86 0.16 10.28
N GLN A 272 -7.27 -0.43 9.18
CA GLN A 272 -7.15 0.16 7.85
C GLN A 272 -8.50 0.69 7.38
N LEU A 273 -8.51 1.93 6.89
CA LEU A 273 -9.64 2.57 6.22
C LEU A 273 -9.24 2.94 4.79
N MET A 274 -10.04 2.53 3.82
CA MET A 274 -9.80 2.75 2.39
C MET A 274 -10.94 3.56 1.80
N GLY A 275 -10.59 4.54 0.97
CA GLY A 275 -11.55 5.48 0.37
C GLY A 275 -11.60 5.34 -1.14
N ARG A 276 -12.49 6.07 -1.79
CA ARG A 276 -12.49 6.19 -3.25
C ARG A 276 -11.29 7.04 -3.70
N GLN A 277 -10.96 6.97 -4.99
CA GLN A 277 -9.92 7.82 -5.55
C GLN A 277 -10.23 9.29 -5.29
N PHE A 278 -9.27 10.02 -4.73
CA PHE A 278 -9.36 11.43 -4.36
C PHE A 278 -10.38 11.76 -3.26
N GLU A 279 -10.75 10.79 -2.41
CA GLU A 279 -11.58 11.00 -1.21
C GLU A 279 -10.79 10.75 0.09
N GLU A 280 -9.51 11.17 0.14
CA GLU A 280 -8.68 11.12 1.35
C GLU A 280 -9.34 11.81 2.55
N GLU A 281 -10.10 12.87 2.31
CA GLU A 281 -10.81 13.66 3.30
C GLU A 281 -11.76 12.76 4.12
N ARG A 282 -12.52 11.90 3.45
CA ARG A 282 -13.47 10.98 4.09
C ARG A 282 -12.80 9.93 4.96
N ILE A 283 -11.70 9.33 4.49
CA ILE A 283 -10.96 8.35 5.32
C ILE A 283 -10.22 9.03 6.47
N ILE A 284 -9.85 10.30 6.32
CA ILE A 284 -9.24 11.09 7.38
C ILE A 284 -10.27 11.42 8.46
N ASP A 285 -11.49 11.80 8.10
CA ASP A 285 -12.57 12.04 9.07
C ASP A 285 -12.93 10.77 9.82
N ALA A 286 -13.11 9.64 9.12
CA ALA A 286 -13.36 8.35 9.75
C ALA A 286 -12.23 7.92 10.70
N ALA A 287 -10.98 8.09 10.28
CA ALA A 287 -9.81 7.80 11.10
C ALA A 287 -9.71 8.72 12.33
N TYR A 288 -10.01 10.01 12.15
CA TYR A 288 -9.93 11.01 13.21
C TYR A 288 -11.04 10.82 14.23
N ALA A 289 -12.29 10.58 13.80
CA ALA A 289 -13.40 10.25 14.67
C ALA A 289 -13.08 9.02 15.54
N TYR A 290 -12.57 7.95 14.94
CA TYR A 290 -12.09 6.79 15.68
C TYR A 290 -11.00 7.15 16.69
N GLU A 291 -9.97 7.90 16.27
CA GLU A 291 -8.87 8.32 17.15
C GLU A 291 -9.37 9.14 18.34
N GLN A 292 -10.35 10.03 18.17
CA GLN A 292 -10.94 10.81 19.26
C GLN A 292 -11.81 9.94 20.17
N GLY A 293 -12.61 9.03 19.61
CA GLY A 293 -13.49 8.15 20.38
C GLY A 293 -12.77 7.18 21.31
N VAL A 294 -11.49 6.85 21.04
CA VAL A 294 -10.67 5.98 21.91
C VAL A 294 -9.67 6.73 22.80
N LYS A 295 -9.53 8.04 22.62
CA LYS A 295 -8.72 8.92 23.50
C LYS A 295 -9.51 9.40 24.72
N ALA A 296 -10.83 9.46 24.61
CA ALA A 296 -11.75 9.75 25.70
C ALA A 296 -11.89 8.54 26.64
#